data_AF-R8YIC2-F1
#
_entry.id   AF-R8YIC2-F1
#
_cell.length_a   1.000
_cell.length_b   1.000
_cell.length_c   1.000
_cell.angle_alpha   90.00
_cell.angle_beta   90.00
_cell.angle_gamma   90.00
#
_symmetry.space_group_name_H-M   'P 1'
#
loop_
_entity.id
_entity.type
_entity.pdbx_description
1 polymer ?
#
loop_
_entity_poly.entity_id
_entity_poly.type
_entity_poly.pdbx_seq_one_letter_code
_entity_poly.pdbx_strand_id
1 'polypeptide(L)'
;MADIQFNLRIPEELKEKIKEAAIDSGRSINAEAQTRLEQTFFDEKSKKEGIAEINNMFKTLIDENKALKEQNELYNAKMLKLLDSLIDDLKKTK
;
A
#
# COMPACT_ATOMS: atom_id res chain seq x y z
N MET A 1 9.78 9.72 34.79
CA MET A 1 10.47 10.57 33.79
C MET A 1 10.11 12.01 34.11
N ALA A 2 11.07 12.94 34.10
CA ALA A 2 10.78 14.35 34.35
C ALA A 2 9.99 14.92 33.16
N ASP A 3 8.92 15.67 33.45
CA ASP A 3 8.18 16.41 32.43
C ASP A 3 9.03 17.60 31.97
N ILE A 4 9.51 17.56 30.72
CA ILE A 4 10.36 18.61 30.17
C ILE A 4 9.44 19.66 29.54
N GLN A 5 9.39 20.85 30.12
CA GLN A 5 8.64 21.95 29.56
C GLN A 5 9.33 22.52 28.32
N PHE A 6 8.61 22.55 27.20
CA PHE A 6 9.05 23.17 25.95
C PHE A 6 8.24 24.44 25.68
N ASN A 7 8.85 25.60 25.93
CA ASN A 7 8.22 26.90 25.70
C ASN A 7 8.22 27.25 24.20
N LEU A 8 7.20 26.76 23.49
CA LEU A 8 7.04 26.95 22.07
C LEU A 8 6.60 28.41 21.75
N ARG A 9 7.35 29.09 20.87
CA ARG A 9 6.94 30.38 20.29
C ARG A 9 6.20 30.13 18.98
N ILE A 10 4.93 30.53 18.94
CA ILE A 10 4.06 30.38 17.76
C ILE A 10 3.22 31.64 17.55
N PRO A 11 2.73 31.87 16.31
CA PRO A 11 1.73 32.89 16.04
C PRO A 11 0.45 32.65 16.87
N GLU A 12 -0.24 33.75 17.21
CA GLU A 12 -1.48 33.71 17.98
C GLU A 12 -2.55 32.87 17.29
N GLU A 13 -2.73 33.06 15.98
CA GLU A 13 -3.67 32.29 15.16
C GLU A 13 -3.44 30.77 15.26
N LEU A 14 -2.18 30.33 15.33
CA LEU A 14 -1.86 28.91 15.45
C LEU A 14 -2.20 28.39 16.84
N LYS A 15 -1.98 29.19 17.88
CA LYS A 15 -2.36 28.84 19.26
C LYS A 15 -3.87 28.69 19.39
N GLU A 16 -4.65 29.57 18.75
CA GLU A 16 -6.11 29.48 18.73
C GLU A 16 -6.59 28.21 18.04
N LYS A 17 -6.05 27.88 16.87
CA LYS A 17 -6.38 26.62 16.16
C LYS A 17 -6.10 25.37 17.00
N ILE A 18 -4.97 25.33 17.71
CA ILE A 18 -4.65 24.20 18.60
C ILE A 18 -5.62 24.16 19.77
N LYS A 19 -6.02 25.31 20.31
CA LYS A 19 -6.98 25.39 21.41
C LYS A 19 -8.36 24.88 20.99
N GLU A 20 -8.86 25.29 19.84
CA GLU A 20 -10.13 24.79 19.29
C GLU A 20 -10.07 23.27 19.08
N ALA A 21 -9.03 22.77 18.44
CA ALA A 21 -8.83 21.33 18.26
C ALA A 21 -8.72 20.56 19.58
N ALA A 22 -8.13 21.16 20.62
CA ALA A 22 -8.04 20.56 21.94
C ALA A 22 -9.42 20.43 22.60
N ILE A 23 -10.30 21.42 22.41
CA ILE A 23 -11.70 21.36 22.86
C ILE A 23 -12.43 20.23 22.14
N ASP A 24 -12.35 20.18 20.82
CA ASP A 24 -13.04 19.17 20.00
C ASP A 24 -12.57 17.74 20.31
N SER A 25 -11.28 17.57 20.59
CA SER A 25 -10.69 16.27 20.95
C SER A 25 -10.81 15.90 22.43
N GLY A 26 -11.29 16.81 23.28
CA GLY A 26 -11.37 16.63 24.73
C GLY A 26 -10.01 16.54 25.44
N ARG A 27 -8.95 17.10 24.83
CA ARG A 27 -7.57 17.06 25.34
C ARG A 27 -7.15 18.41 25.93
N SER A 28 -6.07 18.41 26.71
CA SER A 28 -5.38 19.66 27.04
C SER A 28 -4.67 20.22 25.79
N ILE A 29 -4.46 21.53 25.73
CA ILE A 29 -3.74 22.18 24.63
C ILE A 29 -2.36 21.53 24.41
N ASN A 30 -1.64 21.24 25.50
CA ASN A 30 -0.34 20.58 25.43
C ASN A 30 -0.45 19.14 24.89
N ALA A 31 -1.45 18.37 25.33
CA ALA A 31 -1.64 17.00 24.86
C ALA A 31 -2.03 16.97 23.38
N GLU A 32 -2.84 17.92 22.91
CA GLU A 32 -3.18 18.04 21.49
C GLU A 32 -1.97 18.46 20.65
N ALA A 33 -1.20 19.45 21.12
CA ALA A 33 0.04 19.86 20.47
C ALA A 33 1.06 18.72 20.39
N GLN A 34 1.26 17.99 21.49
CA GLN A 34 2.13 16.81 21.53
C GLN A 34 1.65 15.74 20.55
N THR A 35 0.36 15.40 20.56
CA THR A 35 -0.20 14.38 19.66
C THR A 35 0.08 14.73 18.20
N ARG A 36 -0.16 15.98 17.79
CA ARG A 36 0.09 16.43 16.41
C ARG A 36 1.56 16.38 16.05
N LEU A 37 2.44 16.80 16.95
CA LEU A 37 3.89 16.72 16.75
C LEU A 37 4.36 15.26 16.63
N GLU A 38 3.85 14.37 17.46
CA GLU A 38 4.16 12.93 17.38
C GLU A 38 3.66 12.33 16.05
N GLN A 39 2.45 12.68 15.62
CA GLN A 39 1.87 12.23 14.36
C GLN A 39 2.74 12.57 13.14
N THR A 40 3.45 13.71 13.14
CA THR A 40 4.34 14.04 12.00
C THR A 40 5.48 13.02 11.85
N PHE A 41 5.99 12.47 12.97
CA PHE A 41 7.04 11.46 12.94
C PHE A 41 6.50 10.06 12.61
N PHE A 42 5.28 9.73 13.05
CA PHE A 42 4.63 8.47 12.71
C PHE A 42 4.22 8.40 11.23
N ASP A 43 3.69 9.50 10.68
CA ASP A 43 3.27 9.57 9.28
C ASP A 43 4.43 9.38 8.30
N GLU A 44 5.63 9.88 8.62
CA GLU A 44 6.79 9.67 7.75
C GLU A 44 7.27 8.21 7.74
N LYS A 45 7.26 7.56 8.90
CA LYS A 45 7.69 6.17 9.03
C LYS A 45 6.68 5.22 8.40
N SER A 46 5.40 5.37 8.73
CA SER A 46 4.30 4.58 8.19
C SER A 46 4.11 4.76 6.67
N LYS A 47 4.31 5.97 6.13
CA LYS A 47 4.30 6.18 4.67
C LYS A 47 5.42 5.42 3.98
N LYS A 48 6.64 5.46 4.53
CA LYS A 48 7.80 4.75 3.93
C LYS A 48 7.62 3.23 4.00
N GLU A 49 7.16 2.71 5.14
CA GLU A 49 6.88 1.29 5.33
C GLU A 49 5.73 0.82 4.41
N GLY A 50 4.62 1.56 4.36
CA GLY A 50 3.50 1.25 3.48
C GLY A 50 3.85 1.28 1.99
N ILE A 51 4.68 2.23 1.54
CA ILE A 51 5.16 2.28 0.15
C ILE A 51 6.02 1.05 -0.17
N ALA A 52 6.88 0.60 0.75
CA ALA A 52 7.71 -0.58 0.55
C ALA A 52 6.86 -1.86 0.44
N GLU A 53 5.84 -2.00 1.29
CA GLU A 53 4.89 -3.13 1.24
C GLU A 53 4.10 -3.15 -0.08
N ILE A 54 3.57 -2.00 -0.50
CA ILE A 54 2.86 -1.86 -1.79
C ILE A 54 3.76 -2.24 -2.96
N ASN A 55 5.02 -1.79 -2.97
CA ASN A 55 5.98 -2.13 -4.01
C ASN A 55 6.29 -3.64 -4.06
N ASN A 56 6.42 -4.27 -2.90
CA ASN A 56 6.64 -5.71 -2.81
C ASN A 56 5.40 -6.48 -3.33
N MET A 57 4.19 -6.05 -2.95
CA MET A 57 2.96 -6.65 -3.48
C MET A 57 2.85 -6.49 -5.00
N PHE A 58 3.12 -5.29 -5.53
CA PHE A 58 3.13 -5.05 -6.98
C PHE A 58 4.13 -5.93 -7.71
N LYS A 59 5.33 -6.10 -7.15
CA LYS A 59 6.35 -6.97 -7.72
C LYS A 59 5.88 -8.41 -7.82
N THR A 60 5.31 -8.95 -6.73
CA THR A 60 4.73 -10.31 -6.72
C THR A 60 3.63 -10.46 -7.77
N LEU A 61 2.71 -9.50 -7.85
CA LEU A 61 1.62 -9.53 -8.84
C LEU A 61 2.13 -9.48 -10.28
N ILE A 62 3.21 -8.75 -10.55
CA ILE A 62 3.84 -8.73 -11.88
C ILE A 62 4.43 -10.10 -12.22
N ASP A 63 5.14 -10.71 -11.27
CA ASP A 63 5.76 -12.02 -11.46
C ASP A 63 4.70 -13.11 -11.68
N GLU A 64 3.60 -13.07 -10.92
CA GLU A 64 2.45 -13.97 -11.09
C GLU A 64 1.77 -13.80 -12.45
N ASN A 65 1.53 -12.55 -12.88
CA ASN A 65 0.94 -12.28 -14.20
C ASN A 65 1.82 -12.78 -15.34
N LYS A 66 3.15 -12.66 -15.20
CA LYS A 66 4.09 -13.18 -16.18
C LYS A 66 4.01 -14.71 -16.26
N ALA A 67 4.03 -15.38 -15.12
CA ALA A 67 3.91 -16.84 -15.06
C ALA A 67 2.57 -17.34 -15.65
N LEU A 68 1.46 -16.65 -15.35
CA LEU A 68 0.15 -16.97 -15.91
C LEU A 68 0.13 -16.82 -17.45
N LYS A 69 0.80 -15.80 -17.98
CA LYS A 69 0.91 -15.61 -19.43
C LYS A 69 1.66 -16.78 -20.09
N GLU A 70 2.81 -17.17 -19.53
CA GLU A 70 3.59 -18.30 -20.01
C GLU A 70 2.79 -19.61 -19.96
N GLN A 71 2.03 -19.83 -18.89
CA GLN A 71 1.15 -20.99 -18.75
C GLN A 71 0.04 -21.01 -19.81
N ASN A 72 -0.57 -19.85 -20.11
CA ASN A 72 -1.59 -19.73 -21.15
C ASN A 72 -1.03 -20.02 -22.54
N GLU A 73 0.17 -19.52 -22.86
CA GLU A 73 0.86 -19.82 -24.11
C GLU A 73 1.14 -21.32 -24.24
N LEU A 74 1.59 -21.96 -23.15
CA LEU A 74 1.81 -23.40 -23.12
C LEU A 74 0.50 -24.20 -23.31
N TYR A 75 -0.58 -23.78 -22.66
CA TYR A 75 -1.89 -24.42 -22.83
C TYR A 75 -2.38 -24.34 -24.27
N ASN A 76 -2.27 -23.16 -24.90
CA ASN A 76 -2.63 -22.96 -26.29
C ASN A 76 -1.79 -23.85 -27.23
N ALA A 77 -0.49 -23.94 -27.01
CA ALA A 77 0.39 -24.80 -27.80
C ALA A 77 0.03 -26.29 -27.68
N LYS A 78 -0.34 -26.75 -26.48
CA LYS A 78 -0.83 -28.13 -26.26
C LYS A 78 -2.16 -28.39 -26.97
N MET A 79 -3.08 -27.42 -26.93
CA MET A 79 -4.38 -27.51 -27.59
C MET A 79 -4.21 -27.64 -29.12
N LEU A 80 -3.34 -26.83 -29.73
CA LEU A 80 -3.05 -26.92 -31.16
C LEU A 80 -2.55 -28.30 -31.56
N LYS A 81 -1.59 -28.86 -30.82
CA LYS A 81 -1.09 -30.22 -31.08
C LYS A 81 -2.17 -31.29 -30.98
N LEU A 82 -3.09 -31.15 -30.03
CA LEU A 82 -4.21 -32.07 -29.88
C LEU A 82 -5.16 -31.97 -31.07
N LEU A 83 -5.48 -30.75 -31.53
CA LEU A 83 -6.31 -30.53 -32.71
C LEU A 83 -5.68 -31.14 -33.97
N ASP A 84 -4.37 -30.97 -34.17
CA ASP A 84 -3.66 -31.58 -35.30
C ASP A 84 -3.79 -33.11 -35.28
N SER A 85 -3.57 -33.74 -34.12
CA SER A 85 -3.73 -35.19 -33.96
C SER A 85 -5.16 -35.66 -34.27
N LEU A 86 -6.17 -34.94 -33.79
CA LEU A 86 -7.57 -35.28 -34.04
C LEU A 86 -7.94 -35.15 -35.53
N ILE A 87 -7.43 -34.11 -36.19
CA ILE A 87 -7.61 -33.92 -37.64
C ILE A 87 -6.97 -35.08 -38.41
N ASP A 88 -5.77 -35.49 -38.04
CA ASP A 88 -5.07 -36.61 -38.69
C ASP A 88 -5.81 -37.93 -38.51
N ASP A 89 -6.37 -38.19 -37.34
CA ASP A 89 -7.17 -39.39 -37.09
C ASP A 89 -8.50 -39.37 -37.88
N LEU A 90 -9.17 -38.22 -37.99
CA LEU A 90 -10.36 -38.07 -38.83
C LEU A 90 -10.08 -38.31 -40.32
N LYS A 91 -8.91 -37.88 -40.82
CA LYS A 91 -8.49 -38.14 -42.20
C LYS A 91 -8.24 -39.62 -42.48
N LYS A 92 -7.76 -40.40 -41.50
CA LYS A 92 -7.52 -41.84 -41.65
C LYS A 92 -8.82 -42.67 -41.68
N THR A 93 -9.93 -42.11 -41.16
CA THR A 93 -11.25 -42.77 -41.12
C THR A 93 -12.11 -42.55 -42.36
N LYS A 94 -11.64 -41.78 -43.35
CA LYS A 94 -12.26 -41.59 -44.67
C LYS A 94 -11.42 -42.25 -45.76
#